data_AF-A0AAV7DEH6-F1
#
_entry.id   AF-A0AAV7DEH6-F1
#
_cell.length_a   1.000
_cell.length_b   1.000
_cell.length_c   1.000
_cell.angle_alpha   90.00
_cell.angle_beta   90.00
_cell.angle_gamma   90.00
#
_symmetry.space_group_name_H-M   'P 1'
#
loop_
_entity.id
_entity.type
_entity.pdbx_description
1 polymer ?
#
loop_
_entity_poly.entity_id
_entity_poly.type
_entity_poly.pdbx_seq_one_letter_code
_entity_poly.pdbx_strand_id
1 'polypeptide(L)'
;MFEFTLDALISFNKRTLVLFPNIDAGSKEMVRVMRKKGVEHHPNFRAVKHVPFEQFIQLVAHAGCMIGNSSCGVREAGAFGTPVINLGTRQTGRETGENVLHVRDADTENKIIHALQLQFGKRYPCSKIYGDGNSVPRIVKFLKSISLSEPLQKKFCFPPVKESISQDIDHILETLSALAVDLGGTNLRIAIVSMKGEIIKKYAQPNPKTYEDRIELILKMCVEAASEAVSLNCRILGVGISTGGRVNPHEGVVLHSTKLIQEWSSVDLRTPLSDTLHLPVWVDNDGNCAALAERKFGQGKGIEDFVTVITGTGIGGGVIHHNELVHGSSFCAGELGHIMVSFDGPECMCGSHGCIEAYASGIALQREAKRLHDEDLLLVEDMSLKNDESVTAVHLIQAAKLGNSKASNILKTAGTALGIGIVNILHTINPSLVILSGVLANQYVNPVKEVIRQRGLASVQDVAVVVSNLSDPALLGAASMVLDYTTRRTY
;
A
#
# COMPACT_ATOMS: atom_id res chain seq x y z
N MET A 1 -21.17 -17.60 -12.12
CA MET A 1 -20.46 -18.90 -12.25
C MET A 1 -20.30 -19.60 -10.91
N PHE A 2 -19.53 -19.08 -9.95
CA PHE A 2 -19.29 -19.78 -8.67
C PHE A 2 -20.57 -20.03 -7.85
N GLU A 3 -21.52 -19.07 -7.82
CA GLU A 3 -22.83 -19.28 -7.20
C GLU A 3 -23.58 -20.46 -7.82
N PHE A 4 -23.69 -20.51 -9.15
CA PHE A 4 -24.26 -21.67 -9.86
C PHE A 4 -23.52 -22.99 -9.60
N THR A 5 -22.20 -22.95 -9.40
CA THR A 5 -21.42 -24.14 -9.04
C THR A 5 -21.80 -24.65 -7.66
N LEU A 6 -21.93 -23.76 -6.66
CA LEU A 6 -22.36 -24.17 -5.32
C LEU A 6 -23.80 -24.68 -5.33
N ASP A 7 -24.71 -24.02 -6.05
CA ASP A 7 -26.09 -24.47 -6.21
C ASP A 7 -26.15 -25.88 -6.80
N ALA A 8 -25.43 -26.11 -7.90
CA ALA A 8 -25.34 -27.42 -8.52
C ALA A 8 -24.78 -28.49 -7.58
N LEU A 9 -23.76 -28.17 -6.78
CA LEU A 9 -23.16 -29.11 -5.83
C LEU A 9 -24.09 -29.44 -4.66
N ILE A 10 -24.83 -28.45 -4.16
CA ILE A 10 -25.85 -28.64 -3.11
C ILE A 10 -26.95 -29.56 -3.66
N SER A 11 -27.47 -29.26 -4.86
CA SER A 11 -28.48 -30.06 -5.56
C SER A 11 -28.00 -31.49 -5.86
N PHE A 12 -26.73 -31.66 -6.26
CA PHE A 12 -26.14 -32.98 -6.57
C PHE A 12 -25.91 -33.84 -5.32
N ASN A 13 -25.87 -33.22 -4.13
CA ASN A 13 -25.93 -33.84 -2.82
C ASN A 13 -24.90 -34.98 -2.59
N LYS A 14 -23.63 -34.69 -2.86
CA LYS A 14 -22.49 -35.57 -2.55
C LYS A 14 -21.58 -34.95 -1.50
N ARG A 15 -20.77 -35.78 -0.84
CA ARG A 15 -19.71 -35.31 0.06
C ARG A 15 -18.72 -34.48 -0.75
N THR A 16 -18.63 -33.20 -0.44
CA THR A 16 -17.84 -32.22 -1.18
C THR A 16 -16.82 -31.58 -0.25
N LEU A 17 -15.54 -31.74 -0.58
CA LEU A 17 -14.45 -30.98 0.02
C LEU A 17 -14.24 -29.72 -0.82
N VAL A 18 -14.39 -28.55 -0.20
CA VAL A 18 -14.14 -27.26 -0.84
C VAL A 18 -12.78 -26.75 -0.37
N LEU A 19 -11.86 -26.52 -1.31
CA LEU A 19 -10.62 -25.82 -1.00
C LEU A 19 -10.91 -24.33 -1.04
N PHE A 20 -10.62 -23.61 0.06
CA PHE A 20 -10.86 -22.17 0.09
C PHE A 20 -10.06 -21.46 -1.01
N PRO A 21 -10.61 -20.38 -1.57
CA PRO A 21 -9.89 -19.56 -2.53
C PRO A 21 -8.64 -18.96 -1.89
N ASN A 22 -7.55 -18.93 -2.65
CA ASN A 22 -6.36 -18.14 -2.31
C ASN A 22 -6.68 -16.64 -2.37
N ILE A 23 -5.73 -15.78 -1.97
CA ILE A 23 -5.83 -14.31 -2.09
C ILE A 23 -5.67 -13.91 -3.57
N ASP A 24 -6.68 -14.25 -4.37
CA ASP A 24 -6.82 -13.95 -5.79
C ASP A 24 -8.06 -13.07 -6.01
N ALA A 25 -8.17 -12.43 -7.18
CA ALA A 25 -9.34 -11.65 -7.55
C ALA A 25 -10.62 -12.49 -7.43
N GLY A 26 -11.67 -11.90 -6.83
CA GLY A 26 -12.94 -12.58 -6.62
C GLY A 26 -13.01 -13.50 -5.39
N SER A 27 -11.90 -13.73 -4.67
CA SER A 27 -11.89 -14.54 -3.44
C SER A 27 -12.85 -14.03 -2.36
N LYS A 28 -12.93 -12.70 -2.16
CA LYS A 28 -13.89 -12.06 -1.25
C LYS A 28 -15.34 -12.39 -1.62
N GLU A 29 -15.67 -12.33 -2.89
CA GLU A 29 -17.02 -12.62 -3.37
C GLU A 29 -17.34 -14.12 -3.25
N MET A 30 -16.39 -15.00 -3.56
CA MET A 30 -16.55 -16.44 -3.34
C MET A 30 -16.83 -16.76 -1.87
N VAL A 31 -16.08 -16.16 -0.93
CA VAL A 31 -16.30 -16.33 0.51
C VAL A 31 -17.68 -15.80 0.92
N ARG A 32 -18.10 -14.64 0.39
CA ARG A 32 -19.44 -14.09 0.64
C ARG A 32 -20.54 -15.05 0.19
N VAL A 33 -20.41 -15.63 -1.01
CA VAL A 33 -21.39 -16.60 -1.54
C VAL A 33 -21.39 -17.89 -0.72
N MET A 34 -20.22 -18.43 -0.33
CA MET A 34 -20.13 -19.61 0.54
C MET A 34 -20.87 -19.41 1.87
N ARG A 35 -20.69 -18.24 2.51
CA ARG A 35 -21.39 -17.88 3.75
C ARG A 35 -22.88 -17.74 3.53
N LYS A 36 -23.31 -17.02 2.48
CA LYS A 36 -24.72 -16.86 2.09
C LYS A 36 -25.41 -18.21 1.87
N LYS A 37 -24.71 -19.20 1.31
CA LYS A 37 -25.23 -20.54 1.03
C LYS A 37 -25.04 -21.53 2.19
N GLY A 38 -24.49 -21.10 3.33
CA GLY A 38 -24.35 -21.92 4.53
C GLY A 38 -23.39 -23.11 4.38
N VAL A 39 -22.39 -23.02 3.50
CA VAL A 39 -21.45 -24.12 3.20
C VAL A 39 -20.76 -24.66 4.46
N GLU A 40 -20.45 -23.78 5.42
CA GLU A 40 -19.78 -24.14 6.68
C GLU A 40 -20.66 -24.98 7.63
N HIS A 41 -21.97 -24.92 7.48
CA HIS A 41 -22.94 -25.65 8.31
C HIS A 41 -23.61 -26.81 7.57
N HIS A 42 -23.35 -26.97 6.27
CA HIS A 42 -24.00 -27.98 5.46
C HIS A 42 -23.37 -29.37 5.70
N PRO A 43 -24.15 -30.41 6.04
CA PRO A 43 -23.62 -31.71 6.52
C PRO A 43 -22.74 -32.45 5.50
N ASN A 44 -22.97 -32.23 4.21
CA ASN A 44 -22.19 -32.84 3.12
C ASN A 44 -21.01 -32.00 2.64
N PHE A 45 -20.79 -30.82 3.18
CA PHE A 45 -19.71 -29.94 2.76
C PHE A 45 -18.67 -29.81 3.87
N ARG A 46 -17.41 -29.83 3.46
CA ARG A 46 -16.30 -29.47 4.33
C ARG A 46 -15.42 -28.50 3.59
N ALA A 47 -15.27 -27.29 4.10
CA ALA A 47 -14.36 -26.32 3.53
C ALA A 47 -13.03 -26.34 4.29
N VAL A 48 -11.90 -26.39 3.58
CA VAL A 48 -10.56 -26.44 4.16
C VAL A 48 -9.66 -25.40 3.48
N LYS A 49 -8.89 -24.66 4.28
CA LYS A 49 -7.97 -23.62 3.78
C LYS A 49 -6.67 -24.17 3.25
N HIS A 50 -6.16 -25.21 3.89
CA HIS A 50 -4.92 -25.86 3.50
C HIS A 50 -5.10 -27.36 3.65
N VAL A 51 -4.54 -28.10 2.70
CA VAL A 51 -4.40 -29.54 2.75
C VAL A 51 -2.91 -29.83 2.57
N PRO A 52 -2.27 -30.54 3.51
CA PRO A 52 -0.89 -30.97 3.34
C PRO A 52 -0.70 -31.68 2.00
N PHE A 53 0.43 -31.43 1.33
CA PHE A 53 0.66 -31.91 -0.03
C PHE A 53 0.37 -33.41 -0.22
N GLU A 54 0.89 -34.26 0.68
CA GLU A 54 0.67 -35.71 0.63
C GLU A 54 -0.81 -36.08 0.73
N GLN A 55 -1.56 -35.42 1.60
CA GLN A 55 -3.01 -35.63 1.73
C GLN A 55 -3.76 -35.12 0.52
N PHE A 56 -3.32 -34.01 -0.07
CA PHE A 56 -3.92 -33.43 -1.27
C PHE A 56 -3.77 -34.38 -2.47
N ILE A 57 -2.59 -34.98 -2.65
CA ILE A 57 -2.36 -35.99 -3.69
C ILE A 57 -3.27 -37.20 -3.51
N GLN A 58 -3.39 -37.72 -2.28
CA GLN A 58 -4.31 -38.82 -1.98
C GLN A 58 -5.76 -38.43 -2.26
N LEU A 59 -6.18 -37.21 -1.88
CA LEU A 59 -7.52 -36.71 -2.17
C LEU A 59 -7.78 -36.63 -3.67
N VAL A 60 -6.85 -36.08 -4.46
CA VAL A 60 -7.00 -36.03 -5.92
C VAL A 60 -7.08 -37.43 -6.50
N ALA A 61 -6.21 -38.36 -6.08
CA ALA A 61 -6.21 -39.73 -6.57
C ALA A 61 -7.52 -40.49 -6.26
N HIS A 62 -8.14 -40.22 -5.12
CA HIS A 62 -9.34 -40.93 -4.65
C HIS A 62 -10.66 -40.18 -4.86
N ALA A 63 -10.63 -38.90 -5.27
CA ALA A 63 -11.83 -38.12 -5.51
C ALA A 63 -12.72 -38.74 -6.60
N GLY A 64 -14.03 -38.68 -6.40
CA GLY A 64 -15.01 -39.13 -7.41
C GLY A 64 -15.09 -38.17 -8.61
N CYS A 65 -14.79 -36.89 -8.39
CA CYS A 65 -14.59 -35.89 -9.44
C CYS A 65 -13.98 -34.63 -8.80
N MET A 66 -13.17 -33.91 -9.56
CA MET A 66 -12.71 -32.57 -9.24
C MET A 66 -13.43 -31.55 -10.13
N ILE A 67 -13.95 -30.47 -9.54
CA ILE A 67 -14.68 -29.42 -10.27
C ILE A 67 -14.10 -28.05 -9.95
N GLY A 68 -13.94 -27.20 -10.97
CA GLY A 68 -13.42 -25.84 -10.82
C GLY A 68 -12.70 -25.37 -12.07
N ASN A 69 -11.72 -24.47 -11.91
CA ASN A 69 -10.94 -23.91 -13.03
C ASN A 69 -9.43 -23.86 -12.73
N SER A 70 -8.96 -24.78 -11.88
CA SER A 70 -7.57 -24.87 -11.40
C SER A 70 -6.68 -25.60 -12.40
N SER A 71 -5.41 -25.21 -12.47
CA SER A 71 -4.38 -25.95 -13.23
C SER A 71 -4.28 -27.40 -12.76
N CYS A 72 -4.41 -27.62 -11.44
CA CYS A 72 -4.40 -28.95 -10.83
C CYS A 72 -5.41 -29.91 -11.47
N GLY A 73 -6.63 -29.43 -11.73
CA GLY A 73 -7.64 -30.25 -12.39
C GLY A 73 -7.26 -30.57 -13.83
N VAL A 74 -6.81 -29.58 -14.59
CA VAL A 74 -6.57 -29.76 -16.02
C VAL A 74 -5.27 -30.50 -16.35
N ARG A 75 -4.26 -30.48 -15.47
CA ARG A 75 -2.97 -31.13 -15.72
C ARG A 75 -2.67 -32.24 -14.72
N GLU A 76 -2.55 -31.92 -13.44
CA GLU A 76 -2.04 -32.85 -12.42
C GLU A 76 -3.01 -34.02 -12.14
N ALA A 77 -4.32 -33.77 -12.11
CA ALA A 77 -5.33 -34.81 -11.86
C ALA A 77 -5.32 -35.93 -12.91
N GLY A 78 -4.86 -35.62 -14.13
CA GLY A 78 -4.67 -36.62 -15.18
C GLY A 78 -3.66 -37.69 -14.81
N ALA A 79 -2.64 -37.40 -13.98
CA ALA A 79 -1.66 -38.39 -13.53
C ALA A 79 -2.31 -39.54 -12.74
N PHE A 80 -3.48 -39.31 -12.15
CA PHE A 80 -4.23 -40.31 -11.37
C PHE A 80 -5.49 -40.81 -12.10
N GLY A 81 -5.77 -40.31 -13.31
CA GLY A 81 -6.99 -40.63 -14.04
C GLY A 81 -8.27 -40.10 -13.37
N THR A 82 -8.15 -39.07 -12.53
CA THR A 82 -9.26 -38.51 -11.76
C THR A 82 -10.17 -37.69 -12.66
N PRO A 83 -11.49 -37.94 -12.70
CA PRO A 83 -12.44 -37.14 -13.49
C PRO A 83 -12.42 -35.67 -13.10
N VAL A 84 -12.37 -34.79 -14.09
CA VAL A 84 -12.32 -33.33 -13.89
C VAL A 84 -13.40 -32.64 -14.71
N ILE A 85 -14.07 -31.68 -14.09
CA ILE A 85 -14.94 -30.72 -14.77
C ILE A 85 -14.26 -29.35 -14.68
N ASN A 86 -13.75 -28.89 -15.83
CA ASN A 86 -13.14 -27.57 -15.95
C ASN A 86 -14.19 -26.53 -16.39
N LEU A 87 -14.53 -25.61 -15.49
CA LEU A 87 -15.51 -24.56 -15.66
C LEU A 87 -14.87 -23.28 -16.23
N GLY A 88 -15.52 -22.69 -17.23
CA GLY A 88 -15.11 -21.42 -17.82
C GLY A 88 -13.92 -21.54 -18.78
N THR A 89 -13.38 -20.38 -19.17
CA THR A 89 -12.41 -20.25 -20.26
C THR A 89 -10.97 -20.09 -19.79
N ARG A 90 -10.71 -19.97 -18.47
CA ARG A 90 -9.37 -19.67 -17.91
C ARG A 90 -8.27 -20.64 -18.36
N GLN A 91 -8.60 -21.91 -18.55
CA GLN A 91 -7.64 -22.95 -18.94
C GLN A 91 -7.69 -23.27 -20.45
N THR A 92 -8.35 -22.45 -21.27
CA THR A 92 -8.44 -22.68 -22.72
C THR A 92 -7.06 -22.66 -23.37
N GLY A 93 -6.82 -23.59 -24.30
CA GLY A 93 -5.55 -23.71 -25.01
C GLY A 93 -4.45 -24.44 -24.24
N ARG A 94 -4.70 -24.85 -23.00
CA ARG A 94 -3.77 -25.73 -22.28
C ARG A 94 -3.93 -27.18 -22.71
N GLU A 95 -2.81 -27.89 -22.77
CA GLU A 95 -2.79 -29.35 -22.90
C GLU A 95 -3.44 -29.99 -21.66
N THR A 96 -4.33 -30.95 -21.90
CA THR A 96 -5.12 -31.63 -20.86
C THR A 96 -5.20 -33.12 -21.13
N GLY A 97 -5.45 -33.91 -20.09
CA GLY A 97 -5.74 -35.34 -20.24
C GLY A 97 -7.19 -35.61 -20.64
N GLU A 98 -7.47 -36.82 -21.13
CA GLU A 98 -8.83 -37.27 -21.50
C GLU A 98 -9.82 -37.27 -20.33
N ASN A 99 -9.32 -37.18 -19.10
CA ASN A 99 -10.10 -37.10 -17.87
C ASN A 99 -10.80 -35.74 -17.66
N VAL A 100 -10.55 -34.75 -18.53
CA VAL A 100 -11.04 -33.37 -18.36
C VAL A 100 -12.24 -33.11 -19.28
N LEU A 101 -13.39 -32.80 -18.69
CA LEU A 101 -14.55 -32.24 -19.37
C LEU A 101 -14.54 -30.72 -19.27
N HIS A 102 -14.48 -30.04 -20.40
CA HIS A 102 -14.56 -28.58 -20.44
C HIS A 102 -16.01 -28.11 -20.56
N VAL A 103 -16.45 -27.29 -19.59
CA VAL A 103 -17.75 -26.60 -19.59
C VAL A 103 -17.46 -25.11 -19.66
N ARG A 104 -17.24 -24.60 -20.88
CA ARG A 104 -16.76 -23.22 -21.10
C ARG A 104 -17.84 -22.19 -20.78
N ASP A 105 -19.10 -22.56 -21.00
CA ASP A 105 -20.32 -21.80 -20.78
C ASP A 105 -21.04 -22.25 -19.51
N ALA A 106 -20.31 -22.33 -18.39
CA ALA A 106 -20.86 -22.65 -17.06
C ALA A 106 -21.66 -21.47 -16.45
N ASP A 107 -22.66 -21.00 -17.20
CA ASP A 107 -23.50 -19.84 -16.94
C ASP A 107 -24.84 -20.19 -16.26
N THR A 108 -25.14 -21.47 -16.08
CA THR A 108 -26.36 -21.97 -15.45
C THR A 108 -26.09 -23.19 -14.58
N GLU A 109 -26.91 -23.39 -13.55
CA GLU A 109 -26.84 -24.56 -12.64
C GLU A 109 -27.00 -25.89 -13.41
N ASN A 110 -27.99 -25.96 -14.31
CA ASN A 110 -28.31 -27.19 -15.06
C ASN A 110 -27.14 -27.71 -15.90
N LYS A 111 -26.36 -26.83 -16.53
CA LYS A 111 -25.17 -27.24 -17.30
C LYS A 111 -24.11 -27.87 -16.40
N ILE A 112 -23.94 -27.32 -15.19
CA ILE A 112 -22.98 -27.84 -14.21
C ILE A 112 -23.46 -29.18 -13.64
N ILE A 113 -24.74 -29.32 -13.32
CA ILE A 113 -25.34 -30.60 -12.90
C ILE A 113 -25.17 -31.66 -13.98
N HIS A 114 -25.43 -31.31 -15.24
CA HIS A 114 -25.24 -32.24 -16.35
C HIS A 114 -23.79 -32.71 -16.47
N ALA A 115 -22.82 -31.79 -16.35
CA ALA A 115 -21.40 -32.14 -16.33
C ALA A 115 -21.03 -33.06 -15.14
N LEU A 116 -21.59 -32.80 -13.95
CA LEU A 116 -21.44 -33.65 -12.77
C LEU A 116 -21.96 -35.06 -13.02
N GLN A 117 -23.14 -35.21 -13.63
CA GLN A 117 -23.70 -36.50 -14.02
C GLN A 117 -22.82 -37.26 -15.02
N LEU A 118 -22.19 -36.54 -15.95
CA LEU A 118 -21.29 -37.13 -16.95
C LEU A 118 -19.94 -37.56 -16.39
N GLN A 119 -19.41 -36.90 -15.36
CA GLN A 119 -18.03 -37.12 -14.88
C GLN A 119 -17.94 -37.84 -13.53
N PHE A 120 -18.88 -37.61 -12.62
CA PHE A 120 -18.79 -38.10 -11.26
C PHE A 120 -18.75 -39.63 -11.20
N GLY A 121 -17.69 -40.17 -10.60
CA GLY A 121 -17.51 -41.61 -10.42
C GLY A 121 -16.83 -42.33 -11.59
N LYS A 122 -16.50 -41.63 -12.69
CA LYS A 122 -15.68 -42.21 -13.76
C LYS A 122 -14.24 -42.48 -13.29
N ARG A 123 -13.51 -43.26 -14.07
CA ARG A 123 -12.05 -43.43 -13.94
C ARG A 123 -11.44 -43.46 -15.34
N TYR A 124 -10.33 -42.77 -15.49
CA TYR A 124 -9.60 -42.66 -16.74
C TYR A 124 -8.21 -43.30 -16.60
N PRO A 125 -7.56 -43.69 -17.70
CA PRO A 125 -6.14 -44.04 -17.67
C PRO A 125 -5.29 -42.85 -17.20
N CYS A 126 -4.13 -43.13 -16.61
CA CYS A 126 -3.15 -42.12 -16.27
C CYS A 126 -2.68 -41.37 -17.53
N SER A 127 -2.73 -40.04 -17.47
CA SER A 127 -2.35 -39.13 -18.54
C SER A 127 -0.84 -39.12 -18.76
N LYS A 128 -0.43 -39.00 -20.03
CA LYS A 128 0.97 -38.88 -20.46
C LYS A 128 1.42 -37.45 -20.71
N ILE A 129 0.65 -36.44 -20.29
CA ILE A 129 0.96 -35.01 -20.54
C ILE A 129 2.32 -34.56 -19.95
N TYR A 130 2.85 -35.30 -18.97
CA TYR A 130 4.16 -35.03 -18.36
C TYR A 130 5.26 -35.96 -18.90
N GLY A 131 5.00 -36.65 -20.01
CA GLY A 131 5.93 -37.53 -20.69
C GLY A 131 5.80 -39.00 -20.27
N ASP A 132 6.92 -39.71 -20.35
CA ASP A 132 7.04 -41.16 -20.20
C ASP A 132 7.36 -41.60 -18.76
N GLY A 133 7.30 -40.68 -17.79
CA GLY A 133 7.67 -40.95 -16.40
C GLY A 133 9.18 -40.91 -16.12
N ASN A 134 10.03 -40.65 -17.12
CA ASN A 134 11.49 -40.62 -16.96
C ASN A 134 12.07 -39.21 -16.70
N SER A 135 11.23 -38.24 -16.31
CA SER A 135 11.65 -36.86 -16.07
C SER A 135 12.70 -36.74 -14.96
N VAL A 136 12.53 -37.47 -13.86
CA VAL A 136 13.48 -37.46 -12.73
C VAL A 136 14.88 -37.95 -13.14
N PRO A 137 15.05 -39.14 -13.77
CA PRO A 137 16.35 -39.56 -14.31
C PRO A 137 17.00 -38.54 -15.24
N ARG A 138 16.23 -37.89 -16.12
CA ARG A 138 16.74 -36.88 -17.07
C ARG A 138 17.23 -35.62 -16.35
N ILE A 139 16.46 -35.12 -15.39
CA ILE A 139 16.84 -33.96 -14.57
C ILE A 139 18.10 -34.27 -13.76
N VAL A 140 18.18 -35.44 -13.11
CA VAL A 140 19.37 -35.85 -12.35
C VAL A 140 20.61 -35.93 -13.24
N LYS A 141 20.47 -36.49 -14.46
CA LYS A 141 21.57 -36.53 -15.43
C LYS A 141 22.06 -35.12 -15.79
N PHE A 142 21.14 -34.18 -15.99
CA PHE A 142 21.48 -32.78 -16.26
C PHE A 142 22.14 -32.10 -15.05
N LEU A 143 21.56 -32.20 -13.86
CA LEU A 143 22.11 -31.59 -12.64
C LEU A 143 23.54 -32.09 -12.36
N LYS A 144 23.83 -33.37 -12.60
CA LYS A 144 25.19 -33.95 -12.49
C LYS A 144 26.20 -33.33 -13.47
N SER A 145 25.73 -32.71 -14.55
CA SER A 145 26.58 -32.02 -15.52
C SER A 145 26.90 -30.56 -15.15
N ILE A 146 26.24 -30.02 -14.12
CA ILE A 146 26.47 -28.64 -13.64
C ILE A 146 27.62 -28.64 -12.63
N SER A 147 28.59 -27.74 -12.79
CA SER A 147 29.64 -27.51 -11.80
C SER A 147 29.07 -26.84 -10.55
N LEU A 148 29.28 -27.44 -9.37
CA LEU A 148 28.79 -26.95 -8.08
C LEU A 148 29.78 -26.04 -7.35
N SER A 149 30.86 -25.61 -8.01
CA SER A 149 31.91 -24.77 -7.43
C SER A 149 31.46 -23.35 -7.07
N GLU A 150 30.29 -22.92 -7.53
CA GLU A 150 29.61 -21.69 -7.10
C GLU A 150 28.26 -22.05 -6.45
N PRO A 151 27.99 -21.62 -5.20
CA PRO A 151 26.72 -21.95 -4.55
C PRO A 151 25.56 -21.17 -5.19
N LEU A 152 24.70 -21.85 -5.93
CA LEU A 152 23.39 -21.37 -6.39
C LEU A 152 22.33 -21.30 -5.26
N GLN A 153 22.76 -21.17 -4.00
CA GLN A 153 21.84 -21.31 -2.86
C GLN A 153 21.05 -20.02 -2.65
N LYS A 154 19.83 -19.99 -3.20
CA LYS A 154 18.83 -18.96 -2.92
C LYS A 154 18.48 -18.99 -1.43
N LYS A 155 18.83 -17.94 -0.69
CA LYS A 155 18.58 -17.84 0.75
C LYS A 155 17.14 -17.37 0.96
N PHE A 156 16.20 -18.29 1.13
CA PHE A 156 14.81 -17.91 1.38
C PHE A 156 14.66 -17.38 2.81
N CYS A 157 14.49 -16.07 2.96
CA CYS A 157 14.08 -15.42 4.20
C CYS A 157 12.56 -15.59 4.41
N PHE A 158 12.09 -16.83 4.53
CA PHE A 158 10.75 -17.11 5.06
C PHE A 158 10.90 -17.58 6.50
N PRO A 159 10.70 -16.71 7.48
CA PRO A 159 10.69 -17.17 8.84
C PRO A 159 9.46 -18.06 9.09
N PRO A 160 9.64 -19.25 9.69
CA PRO A 160 8.52 -20.08 10.09
C PRO A 160 7.71 -19.32 11.15
N VAL A 161 6.42 -19.10 10.87
CA VAL A 161 5.49 -18.56 11.86
C VAL A 161 5.34 -19.59 12.98
N LYS A 162 5.53 -19.18 14.24
CA LYS A 162 5.65 -20.07 15.41
C LYS A 162 4.37 -20.86 15.73
N GLU A 163 3.21 -20.45 15.24
CA GLU A 163 1.92 -21.07 15.56
C GLU A 163 1.13 -21.47 14.32
N SER A 164 0.36 -22.56 14.45
CA SER A 164 -0.58 -23.00 13.44
C SER A 164 -1.56 -21.88 13.12
N ILE A 165 -1.57 -21.48 11.85
CA ILE A 165 -2.52 -20.55 11.23
C ILE A 165 -3.90 -20.74 11.87
N SER A 166 -4.36 -19.74 12.63
CA SER A 166 -5.75 -19.68 13.09
C SER A 166 -6.66 -19.91 11.88
N GLN A 167 -7.68 -20.76 12.03
CA GLN A 167 -8.67 -20.96 10.97
C GLN A 167 -9.61 -19.76 10.83
N ASP A 168 -9.51 -18.77 11.72
CA ASP A 168 -10.24 -17.50 11.63
C ASP A 168 -9.61 -16.57 10.57
N ILE A 169 -10.43 -16.08 9.64
CA ILE A 169 -10.01 -15.13 8.60
C ILE A 169 -9.60 -13.80 9.24
N ASP A 170 -10.28 -13.38 10.30
CA ASP A 170 -10.03 -12.09 10.93
C ASP A 170 -8.67 -12.11 11.64
N HIS A 171 -8.33 -13.20 12.32
CA HIS A 171 -7.00 -13.40 12.91
C HIS A 171 -5.88 -13.44 11.87
N ILE A 172 -6.09 -14.06 10.70
CA ILE A 172 -5.08 -14.05 9.62
C ILE A 172 -4.86 -12.63 9.10
N LEU A 173 -5.93 -11.88 8.85
CA LEU A 173 -5.84 -10.49 8.38
C LEU A 173 -5.16 -9.59 9.42
N GLU A 174 -5.33 -9.88 10.71
CA GLU A 174 -4.64 -9.18 11.81
C GLU A 174 -3.12 -9.43 11.82
N THR A 175 -2.66 -10.60 11.37
CA THR A 175 -1.21 -10.90 11.29
C THR A 175 -0.54 -10.36 10.03
N LEU A 176 -1.30 -9.96 9.00
CA LEU A 176 -0.72 -9.41 7.77
C LEU A 176 -0.20 -7.99 8.04
N SER A 177 1.06 -7.78 7.69
CA SER A 177 1.76 -6.53 7.94
C SER A 177 2.63 -6.10 6.75
N ALA A 178 2.96 -4.83 6.72
CA ALA A 178 3.94 -4.25 5.81
C ALA A 178 5.13 -3.71 6.59
N LEU A 179 6.30 -3.77 5.96
CA LEU A 179 7.45 -3.01 6.43
C LEU A 179 7.41 -1.64 5.75
N ALA A 180 7.20 -0.59 6.52
CA ALA A 180 7.18 0.79 6.03
C ALA A 180 8.49 1.48 6.37
N VAL A 181 9.12 2.09 5.37
CA VAL A 181 10.30 2.94 5.51
C VAL A 181 9.87 4.37 5.21
N ASP A 182 10.32 5.31 6.01
CA ASP A 182 10.18 6.73 5.74
C ASP A 182 11.55 7.41 5.89
N LEU A 183 12.04 7.93 4.78
CA LEU A 183 13.29 8.68 4.72
C LEU A 183 13.00 10.17 4.53
N GLY A 184 13.00 10.90 5.64
CA GLY A 184 12.93 12.35 5.66
C GLY A 184 14.30 13.02 5.71
N GLY A 185 14.34 14.36 5.65
CA GLY A 185 15.59 15.13 5.67
C GLY A 185 16.44 14.96 6.95
N THR A 186 15.82 14.62 8.08
CA THR A 186 16.52 14.55 9.38
C THR A 186 16.57 13.15 9.96
N ASN A 187 15.52 12.34 9.74
CA ASN A 187 15.37 11.03 10.36
C ASN A 187 15.02 9.98 9.32
N LEU A 188 15.60 8.80 9.48
CA LEU A 188 15.17 7.57 8.84
C LEU A 188 14.30 6.79 9.85
N ARG A 189 13.11 6.39 9.43
CA ARG A 189 12.16 5.64 10.26
C ARG A 189 11.76 4.35 9.57
N ILE A 190 11.60 3.29 10.35
CA ILE A 190 11.05 2.01 9.87
C ILE A 190 9.93 1.59 10.81
N ALA A 191 8.84 1.07 10.28
CA ALA A 191 7.73 0.56 11.05
C ALA A 191 7.20 -0.76 10.49
N ILE A 192 6.75 -1.63 11.40
CA ILE A 192 5.90 -2.78 11.06
C ILE A 192 4.46 -2.31 11.23
N VAL A 193 3.69 -2.31 10.16
CA VAL A 193 2.33 -1.77 10.13
C VAL A 193 1.34 -2.87 9.75
N SER A 194 0.31 -3.08 10.56
CA SER A 194 -0.73 -4.10 10.31
C SER A 194 -1.67 -3.70 9.18
N MET A 195 -2.48 -4.65 8.69
CA MET A 195 -3.58 -4.37 7.74
C MET A 195 -4.59 -3.32 8.22
N LYS A 196 -4.71 -3.13 9.54
CA LYS A 196 -5.60 -2.12 10.15
C LYS A 196 -4.97 -0.73 10.20
N GLY A 197 -3.69 -0.59 9.84
CA GLY A 197 -2.93 0.66 9.95
C GLY A 197 -2.32 0.89 11.33
N GLU A 198 -2.29 -0.14 12.18
CA GLU A 198 -1.66 -0.05 13.50
C GLU A 198 -0.15 -0.23 13.36
N ILE A 199 0.61 0.70 13.95
CA ILE A 199 2.08 0.60 14.04
C ILE A 199 2.42 -0.33 15.20
N ILE A 200 2.79 -1.57 14.88
CA ILE A 200 3.13 -2.60 15.87
C ILE A 200 4.49 -2.31 16.50
N LYS A 201 5.43 -1.86 15.67
CA LYS A 201 6.78 -1.49 16.09
C LYS A 201 7.30 -0.38 15.20
N LYS A 202 8.05 0.56 15.79
CA LYS A 202 8.69 1.68 15.09
C LYS A 202 10.13 1.85 15.57
N TYR A 203 11.02 2.07 14.62
CA TYR A 203 12.43 2.38 14.82
C TYR A 203 12.72 3.74 14.19
N ALA A 204 13.62 4.50 14.79
CA ALA A 204 14.07 5.78 14.26
C ALA A 204 15.57 5.92 14.48
N GLN A 205 16.27 6.40 13.46
CA GLN A 205 17.68 6.76 13.50
C GLN A 205 17.87 8.10 12.78
N PRO A 206 18.89 8.89 13.14
CA PRO A 206 19.28 10.06 12.35
C PRO A 206 19.55 9.66 10.90
N ASN A 207 19.12 10.48 9.94
CA ASN A 207 19.41 10.25 8.54
C ASN A 207 20.92 10.49 8.28
N PRO A 208 21.68 9.50 7.78
CA PRO A 208 23.08 9.69 7.43
C PRO A 208 23.28 10.75 6.35
N LYS A 209 24.50 11.31 6.28
CA LYS A 209 24.82 12.39 5.33
C LYS A 209 25.17 11.88 3.95
N THR A 210 25.85 10.73 3.87
CA THR A 210 26.29 10.11 2.63
C THR A 210 25.27 9.12 2.09
N TYR A 211 25.32 8.87 0.79
CA TYR A 211 24.51 7.86 0.13
C TYR A 211 24.79 6.44 0.69
N GLU A 212 26.06 6.05 0.81
CA GLU A 212 26.46 4.69 1.21
C GLU A 212 25.95 4.34 2.62
N ASP A 213 26.22 5.22 3.60
CA ASP A 213 25.79 5.00 4.99
C ASP A 213 24.26 4.91 5.09
N ARG A 214 23.55 5.66 4.25
CA ARG A 214 22.09 5.69 4.24
C ARG A 214 21.51 4.39 3.69
N ILE A 215 22.04 3.86 2.58
CA ILE A 215 21.60 2.57 2.05
C ILE A 215 21.94 1.44 3.02
N GLU A 216 23.14 1.43 3.60
CA GLU A 216 23.53 0.43 4.60
C GLU A 216 22.58 0.46 5.80
N LEU A 217 22.27 1.65 6.31
CA LEU A 217 21.36 1.82 7.44
C LEU A 217 19.93 1.37 7.11
N ILE A 218 19.40 1.71 5.93
CA ILE A 218 18.07 1.26 5.47
C ILE A 218 18.03 -0.27 5.44
N LEU A 219 19.02 -0.92 4.80
CA LEU A 219 19.08 -2.38 4.69
C LEU A 219 19.17 -3.03 6.05
N LYS A 220 20.08 -2.56 6.91
CA LYS A 220 20.25 -3.07 8.28
C LYS A 220 18.96 -2.98 9.07
N MET A 221 18.34 -1.80 9.15
CA MET A 221 17.11 -1.60 9.91
C MET A 221 15.95 -2.42 9.33
N CYS A 222 15.88 -2.62 8.01
CA CYS A 222 14.85 -3.47 7.40
C CYS A 222 15.03 -4.94 7.78
N VAL A 223 16.25 -5.46 7.74
CA VAL A 223 16.56 -6.86 8.11
C VAL A 223 16.25 -7.10 9.59
N GLU A 224 16.62 -6.16 10.46
CA GLU A 224 16.32 -6.22 11.90
C GLU A 224 14.80 -6.23 12.14
N ALA A 225 14.06 -5.31 11.51
CA ALA A 225 12.61 -5.24 11.64
C ALA A 225 11.90 -6.48 11.05
N ALA A 226 12.36 -7.00 9.91
CA ALA A 226 11.80 -8.22 9.31
C ALA A 226 12.04 -9.46 10.19
N SER A 227 13.18 -9.52 10.88
CA SER A 227 13.47 -10.56 11.87
C SER A 227 12.59 -10.43 13.12
N GLU A 228 12.39 -9.22 13.65
CA GLU A 228 11.52 -8.98 14.80
C GLU A 228 10.03 -9.21 14.47
N ALA A 229 9.61 -8.99 13.23
CA ALA A 229 8.24 -9.29 12.79
C ALA A 229 7.85 -10.76 13.07
N VAL A 230 8.81 -11.68 13.01
CA VAL A 230 8.61 -13.12 13.29
C VAL A 230 8.19 -13.36 14.73
N SER A 231 8.90 -12.74 15.68
CA SER A 231 8.60 -12.89 17.10
C SER A 231 7.31 -12.17 17.48
N LEU A 232 6.92 -11.14 16.72
CA LEU A 232 5.67 -10.40 16.85
C LEU A 232 4.47 -11.04 16.12
N ASN A 233 4.63 -12.26 15.57
CA ASN A 233 3.61 -12.95 14.79
C ASN A 233 3.06 -12.11 13.62
N CYS A 234 3.92 -11.31 13.00
CA CYS A 234 3.61 -10.44 11.87
C CYS A 234 4.13 -11.06 10.57
N ARG A 235 3.23 -11.32 9.63
CA ARG A 235 3.57 -11.75 8.27
C ARG A 235 3.80 -10.53 7.39
N ILE A 236 5.07 -10.21 7.13
CA ILE A 236 5.46 -9.13 6.21
C ILE A 236 5.14 -9.52 4.76
N LEU A 237 4.34 -8.69 4.10
CA LEU A 237 3.91 -8.86 2.71
C LEU A 237 4.86 -8.23 1.69
N GLY A 238 5.62 -7.23 2.12
CA GLY A 238 6.47 -6.41 1.27
C GLY A 238 7.00 -5.19 2.01
N VAL A 239 7.78 -4.37 1.29
CA VAL A 239 8.35 -3.13 1.80
C VAL A 239 7.76 -1.95 1.05
N GLY A 240 7.24 -0.96 1.76
CA GLY A 240 6.87 0.33 1.19
C GLY A 240 7.86 1.37 1.66
N ILE A 241 8.26 2.28 0.78
CA ILE A 241 9.22 3.34 1.07
C ILE A 241 8.59 4.69 0.71
N SER A 242 8.47 5.55 1.71
CA SER A 242 8.24 6.98 1.59
C SER A 242 9.60 7.69 1.58
N THR A 243 9.80 8.60 0.65
CA THR A 243 11.04 9.39 0.60
C THR A 243 10.79 10.81 0.10
N GLY A 244 11.59 11.76 0.59
CA GLY A 244 11.62 13.10 0.03
C GLY A 244 12.26 13.12 -1.37
N GLY A 245 11.69 13.93 -2.25
CA GLY A 245 12.16 14.08 -3.64
C GLY A 245 11.18 13.51 -4.66
N ARG A 246 11.54 13.66 -5.93
CA ARG A 246 10.73 13.20 -7.08
C ARG A 246 11.07 11.74 -7.38
N VAL A 247 10.08 10.86 -7.30
CA VAL A 247 10.25 9.41 -7.40
C VAL A 247 9.61 8.88 -8.68
N ASN A 248 10.28 7.96 -9.38
CA ASN A 248 9.65 7.08 -10.36
C ASN A 248 9.15 5.82 -9.65
N PRO A 249 7.84 5.70 -9.35
CA PRO A 249 7.31 4.55 -8.62
C PRO A 249 7.32 3.27 -9.46
N HIS A 250 7.39 3.37 -10.79
CA HIS A 250 7.45 2.20 -11.67
C HIS A 250 8.80 1.50 -11.63
N GLU A 251 9.88 2.25 -11.43
CA GLU A 251 11.25 1.71 -11.32
C GLU A 251 11.69 1.56 -9.86
N GLY A 252 11.12 2.35 -8.95
CA GLY A 252 11.55 2.40 -7.55
C GLY A 252 12.79 3.28 -7.35
N VAL A 253 12.92 4.32 -8.18
CA VAL A 253 14.10 5.19 -8.28
C VAL A 253 13.74 6.60 -7.85
N VAL A 254 14.57 7.21 -7.01
CA VAL A 254 14.51 8.65 -6.72
C VAL A 254 15.19 9.38 -7.87
N LEU A 255 14.44 10.11 -8.68
CA LEU A 255 14.94 10.84 -9.85
C LEU A 255 15.71 12.08 -9.41
N HIS A 256 15.14 12.87 -8.49
CA HIS A 256 15.73 14.12 -8.03
C HIS A 256 15.51 14.32 -6.52
N SER A 257 16.58 14.72 -5.84
CA SER A 257 16.53 15.05 -4.43
C SER A 257 15.94 16.43 -4.13
N THR A 258 15.50 16.60 -2.89
CA THR A 258 15.33 17.92 -2.27
C THR A 258 16.69 18.48 -1.82
N LYS A 259 16.77 19.78 -1.54
CA LYS A 259 17.98 20.38 -0.93
C LYS A 259 18.30 19.84 0.47
N LEU A 260 17.35 19.14 1.10
CA LEU A 260 17.48 18.61 2.46
C LEU A 260 18.18 17.25 2.51
N ILE A 261 18.23 16.48 1.40
CA ILE A 261 18.83 15.15 1.37
C ILE A 261 19.99 15.15 0.35
N GLN A 262 21.22 15.14 0.86
CA GLN A 262 22.41 15.13 0.01
C GLN A 262 22.60 13.76 -0.65
N GLU A 263 23.16 13.74 -1.86
CA GLU A 263 23.48 12.52 -2.61
C GLU A 263 22.26 11.59 -2.84
N TRP A 264 21.12 12.19 -3.20
CA TRP A 264 19.83 11.47 -3.28
C TRP A 264 19.09 11.64 -4.61
N SER A 265 19.85 11.78 -5.70
CA SER A 265 19.33 11.86 -7.07
C SER A 265 19.81 10.66 -7.87
N SER A 266 18.95 10.13 -8.74
CA SER A 266 19.18 8.88 -9.50
C SER A 266 19.48 7.66 -8.61
N VAL A 267 18.80 7.55 -7.46
CA VAL A 267 19.04 6.49 -6.47
C VAL A 267 18.01 5.37 -6.62
N ASP A 268 18.47 4.15 -6.91
CA ASP A 268 17.64 2.94 -6.90
C ASP A 268 17.49 2.39 -5.48
N LEU A 269 16.25 2.40 -4.97
CA LEU A 269 15.92 1.86 -3.65
C LEU A 269 15.28 0.48 -3.74
N ARG A 270 14.65 0.14 -4.85
CA ARG A 270 13.90 -1.11 -4.97
C ARG A 270 14.84 -2.30 -5.04
N THR A 271 15.81 -2.27 -5.96
CA THR A 271 16.66 -3.43 -6.25
C THR A 271 17.43 -3.91 -5.02
N PRO A 272 18.22 -3.07 -4.31
CA PRO A 272 19.00 -3.55 -3.16
C PRO A 272 18.12 -4.09 -2.02
N LEU A 273 16.97 -3.45 -1.73
CA LEU A 273 16.06 -3.94 -0.70
C LEU A 273 15.35 -5.23 -1.12
N SER A 274 14.91 -5.32 -2.38
CA SER A 274 14.27 -6.51 -2.93
C SER A 274 15.22 -7.71 -2.93
N ASP A 275 16.47 -7.52 -3.33
CA ASP A 275 17.48 -8.57 -3.37
C ASP A 275 17.87 -9.02 -1.96
N THR A 276 17.94 -8.11 -1.00
CA THR A 276 18.31 -8.41 0.39
C THR A 276 17.20 -9.10 1.16
N LEU A 277 15.95 -8.63 1.01
CA LEU A 277 14.81 -9.10 1.81
C LEU A 277 14.00 -10.19 1.10
N HIS A 278 14.19 -10.35 -0.21
CA HIS A 278 13.38 -11.23 -1.06
C HIS A 278 11.88 -10.91 -0.99
N LEU A 279 11.56 -9.62 -0.86
CA LEU A 279 10.22 -9.08 -0.74
C LEU A 279 9.99 -8.03 -1.83
N PRO A 280 8.76 -7.87 -2.35
CA PRO A 280 8.45 -6.79 -3.27
C PRO A 280 8.58 -5.43 -2.57
N VAL A 281 9.08 -4.44 -3.30
CA VAL A 281 9.37 -3.08 -2.79
C VAL A 281 8.67 -2.02 -3.63
N TRP A 282 7.88 -1.17 -2.96
CA TRP A 282 7.27 0.03 -3.52
C TRP A 282 7.94 1.27 -2.96
N VAL A 283 8.08 2.29 -3.81
CA VAL A 283 8.74 3.54 -3.46
C VAL A 283 7.90 4.68 -4.02
N ASP A 284 7.61 5.68 -3.21
CA ASP A 284 6.89 6.88 -3.64
C ASP A 284 7.34 8.10 -2.81
N ASN A 285 6.95 9.28 -3.28
CA ASN A 285 7.15 10.53 -2.59
C ASN A 285 6.37 10.56 -1.25
N ASP A 286 6.88 11.28 -0.27
CA ASP A 286 6.28 11.44 1.06
C ASP A 286 4.90 12.13 1.06
N GLY A 287 4.72 13.16 0.23
CA GLY A 287 3.44 13.81 -0.06
C GLY A 287 2.39 12.84 -0.60
N ASN A 288 2.77 12.06 -1.60
CA ASN A 288 1.95 10.99 -2.18
C ASN A 288 1.60 9.92 -1.15
N CYS A 289 2.58 9.48 -0.36
CA CYS A 289 2.38 8.52 0.72
C CYS A 289 1.35 9.03 1.73
N ALA A 290 1.40 10.30 2.15
CA ALA A 290 0.41 10.84 3.06
C ALA A 290 -1.02 10.79 2.47
N ALA A 291 -1.20 11.10 1.19
CA ALA A 291 -2.50 10.99 0.54
C ALA A 291 -2.99 9.54 0.48
N LEU A 292 -2.10 8.58 0.20
CA LEU A 292 -2.42 7.15 0.23
C LEU A 292 -2.79 6.67 1.65
N ALA A 293 -2.13 7.21 2.68
CA ALA A 293 -2.46 6.93 4.07
C ALA A 293 -3.87 7.40 4.42
N GLU A 294 -4.23 8.63 4.02
CA GLU A 294 -5.58 9.16 4.20
C GLU A 294 -6.63 8.34 3.46
N ARG A 295 -6.32 7.89 2.24
CA ARG A 295 -7.21 7.03 1.45
C ARG A 295 -7.51 5.71 2.15
N LYS A 296 -6.50 5.09 2.77
CA LYS A 296 -6.63 3.75 3.34
C LYS A 296 -7.08 3.75 4.81
N PHE A 297 -6.53 4.66 5.61
CA PHE A 297 -6.64 4.64 7.07
C PHE A 297 -7.26 5.91 7.67
N GLY A 298 -7.26 7.01 6.93
CA GLY A 298 -7.67 8.32 7.44
C GLY A 298 -9.01 8.80 6.90
N GLN A 299 -9.11 10.12 6.75
CA GLN A 299 -10.34 10.83 6.41
C GLN A 299 -10.73 10.70 4.93
N GLY A 300 -9.81 10.25 4.07
CA GLY A 300 -10.05 10.00 2.65
C GLY A 300 -10.71 8.64 2.35
N LYS A 301 -11.00 7.82 3.38
CA LYS A 301 -11.54 6.48 3.19
C LYS A 301 -12.92 6.51 2.56
N GLY A 302 -13.04 5.87 1.39
CA GLY A 302 -14.29 5.80 0.62
C GLY A 302 -14.60 7.07 -0.17
N ILE A 303 -13.68 8.04 -0.21
CA ILE A 303 -13.78 9.26 -1.01
C ILE A 303 -12.90 9.10 -2.25
N GLU A 304 -13.50 9.32 -3.43
CA GLU A 304 -12.80 9.12 -4.70
C GLU A 304 -11.93 10.31 -5.10
N ASP A 305 -12.33 11.52 -4.71
CA ASP A 305 -11.67 12.77 -5.12
C ASP A 305 -11.35 13.63 -3.90
N PHE A 306 -10.08 13.68 -3.52
CA PHE A 306 -9.62 14.50 -2.41
C PHE A 306 -8.15 14.91 -2.55
N VAL A 307 -7.78 15.96 -1.83
CA VAL A 307 -6.39 16.42 -1.73
C VAL A 307 -5.92 16.37 -0.29
N THR A 308 -4.70 15.87 -0.10
CA THR A 308 -4.00 15.96 1.19
C THR A 308 -2.89 16.99 1.07
N VAL A 309 -2.90 17.98 1.96
CA VAL A 309 -1.85 19.01 2.06
C VAL A 309 -1.11 18.83 3.38
N ILE A 310 0.17 18.51 3.32
CA ILE A 310 1.03 18.37 4.50
C ILE A 310 1.64 19.73 4.82
N THR A 311 1.43 20.20 6.04
CA THR A 311 1.95 21.47 6.54
C THR A 311 2.88 21.21 7.72
N GLY A 312 4.19 21.29 7.47
CA GLY A 312 5.24 20.95 8.43
C GLY A 312 6.49 21.78 8.16
N THR A 313 7.67 21.14 8.11
CA THR A 313 8.93 21.81 7.73
C THR A 313 8.80 22.51 6.38
N GLY A 314 8.27 21.80 5.38
CA GLY A 314 7.85 22.32 4.07
C GLY A 314 6.33 22.19 3.88
N ILE A 315 5.89 22.37 2.64
CA ILE A 315 4.51 22.08 2.23
C ILE A 315 4.54 21.07 1.08
N GLY A 316 4.04 19.87 1.36
CA GLY A 316 3.87 18.80 0.37
C GLY A 316 2.42 18.37 0.25
N GLY A 317 2.15 17.36 -0.56
CA GLY A 317 0.83 16.79 -0.64
C GLY A 317 0.68 15.75 -1.74
N GLY A 318 -0.54 15.26 -1.87
CA GLY A 318 -0.91 14.31 -2.92
C GLY A 318 -2.37 14.50 -3.30
N VAL A 319 -2.68 14.16 -4.54
CA VAL A 319 -4.02 14.28 -5.13
C VAL A 319 -4.54 12.87 -5.42
N ILE A 320 -5.68 12.52 -4.82
CA ILE A 320 -6.44 11.33 -5.19
C ILE A 320 -7.58 11.79 -6.11
N HIS A 321 -7.68 11.19 -7.29
CA HIS A 321 -8.72 11.43 -8.28
C HIS A 321 -9.23 10.09 -8.81
N HIS A 322 -10.56 9.89 -8.82
CA HIS A 322 -11.17 8.59 -9.12
C HIS A 322 -10.55 7.42 -8.33
N ASN A 323 -10.31 7.63 -7.02
CA ASN A 323 -9.72 6.67 -6.09
C ASN A 323 -8.27 6.25 -6.42
N GLU A 324 -7.61 6.92 -7.37
CA GLU A 324 -6.22 6.69 -7.75
C GLU A 324 -5.35 7.92 -7.46
N LEU A 325 -4.10 7.67 -7.08
CA LEU A 325 -3.12 8.72 -6.85
C LEU A 325 -2.67 9.30 -8.20
N VAL A 326 -2.62 10.63 -8.29
CA VAL A 326 -2.16 11.33 -9.50
C VAL A 326 -0.65 11.55 -9.42
N HIS A 327 0.14 10.75 -10.15
CA HIS A 327 1.59 10.97 -10.29
C HIS A 327 1.95 11.98 -11.39
N GLY A 328 1.09 12.12 -12.41
CA GLY A 328 1.38 12.89 -13.61
C GLY A 328 2.40 12.21 -14.55
N SER A 329 2.60 12.77 -15.74
CA SER A 329 3.41 12.15 -16.80
C SER A 329 4.90 12.02 -16.45
N SER A 330 5.39 12.88 -15.56
CA SER A 330 6.78 12.93 -15.13
C SER A 330 6.95 12.56 -13.65
N PHE A 331 5.93 12.04 -12.98
CA PHE A 331 5.92 11.73 -11.54
C PHE A 331 6.15 12.97 -10.65
N CYS A 332 5.65 14.12 -11.07
CA CYS A 332 5.82 15.41 -10.40
C CYS A 332 4.48 16.14 -10.19
N ALA A 333 3.35 15.45 -10.35
CA ALA A 333 2.06 16.03 -9.97
C ALA A 333 1.95 16.14 -8.44
N GLY A 334 1.14 17.08 -7.95
CA GLY A 334 0.93 17.23 -6.51
C GLY A 334 2.01 18.02 -5.76
N GLU A 335 2.86 18.79 -6.46
CA GLU A 335 3.81 19.75 -5.84
C GLU A 335 3.07 20.99 -5.28
N LEU A 336 2.14 20.76 -4.34
CA LEU A 336 1.15 21.74 -3.88
C LEU A 336 1.80 22.95 -3.22
N GLY A 337 2.91 22.75 -2.50
CA GLY A 337 3.66 23.82 -1.86
C GLY A 337 4.26 24.83 -2.83
N HIS A 338 4.47 24.44 -4.09
CA HIS A 338 5.09 25.26 -5.13
C HIS A 338 4.09 26.00 -6.02
N ILE A 339 2.78 25.85 -5.78
CA ILE A 339 1.76 26.70 -6.40
C ILE A 339 2.06 28.17 -6.05
N MET A 340 2.18 29.02 -7.07
CA MET A 340 2.41 30.45 -6.88
C MET A 340 1.10 31.15 -6.52
N VAL A 341 1.13 31.94 -5.46
CA VAL A 341 0.00 32.71 -4.94
C VAL A 341 0.27 34.22 -4.89
N SER A 342 1.48 34.64 -5.26
CA SER A 342 1.88 36.05 -5.41
C SER A 342 2.96 36.19 -6.48
N PHE A 343 2.86 37.21 -7.34
CA PHE A 343 3.90 37.53 -8.33
C PHE A 343 5.15 38.12 -7.67
N ASP A 344 4.95 39.04 -6.72
CA ASP A 344 6.02 39.75 -6.00
C ASP A 344 6.24 39.15 -4.60
N GLY A 345 6.07 37.83 -4.48
CA GLY A 345 6.20 37.13 -3.21
C GLY A 345 7.64 36.85 -2.77
N PRO A 346 7.85 36.31 -1.55
CA PRO A 346 9.17 35.98 -1.05
C PRO A 346 9.78 34.82 -1.86
N GLU A 347 11.10 34.74 -1.86
CA GLU A 347 11.85 33.62 -2.44
C GLU A 347 11.47 32.28 -1.78
N CYS A 348 11.29 31.27 -2.63
CA CYS A 348 11.10 29.88 -2.26
C CYS A 348 12.40 29.09 -2.45
N MET A 349 12.59 28.03 -1.66
CA MET A 349 13.77 27.17 -1.78
C MET A 349 13.86 26.46 -3.13
N CYS A 350 12.75 26.31 -3.87
CA CYS A 350 12.74 25.78 -5.22
C CYS A 350 13.39 26.71 -6.26
N GLY A 351 13.66 27.98 -5.90
CA GLY A 351 14.25 29.00 -6.78
C GLY A 351 13.23 29.96 -7.40
N SER A 352 11.92 29.73 -7.20
CA SER A 352 10.85 30.65 -7.61
C SER A 352 10.49 31.65 -6.50
N HIS A 353 9.47 32.47 -6.75
CA HIS A 353 8.93 33.46 -5.81
C HIS A 353 7.44 33.22 -5.58
N GLY A 354 6.97 33.56 -4.38
CA GLY A 354 5.54 33.61 -4.06
C GLY A 354 4.83 32.25 -4.04
N CYS A 355 5.56 31.14 -3.91
CA CYS A 355 5.00 29.82 -3.65
C CYS A 355 4.30 29.76 -2.28
N ILE A 356 3.27 28.92 -2.12
CA ILE A 356 2.62 28.69 -0.80
C ILE A 356 3.66 28.38 0.28
N GLU A 357 4.62 27.51 -0.03
CA GLU A 357 5.67 27.09 0.90
C GLU A 357 6.50 28.26 1.43
N ALA A 358 6.73 29.28 0.61
CA ALA A 358 7.52 30.46 0.98
C ALA A 358 6.81 31.38 2.00
N TYR A 359 5.51 31.16 2.23
CA TYR A 359 4.69 31.87 3.23
C TYR A 359 4.31 30.99 4.42
N ALA A 360 3.88 29.75 4.17
CA ALA A 360 3.12 28.96 5.14
C ALA A 360 3.85 27.70 5.65
N SER A 361 5.07 27.43 5.20
CA SER A 361 5.88 26.35 5.75
C SER A 361 6.45 26.69 7.13
N GLY A 362 6.84 25.67 7.88
CA GLY A 362 7.54 25.84 9.16
C GLY A 362 8.85 26.61 9.00
N ILE A 363 9.58 26.39 7.90
CA ILE A 363 10.79 27.16 7.58
C ILE A 363 10.45 28.63 7.32
N ALA A 364 9.39 28.92 6.56
CA ALA A 364 8.96 30.30 6.30
C ALA A 364 8.52 31.02 7.59
N LEU A 365 7.74 30.34 8.43
CA LEU A 365 7.34 30.89 9.73
C LEU A 365 8.52 31.08 10.68
N GLN A 366 9.49 30.16 10.68
CA GLN A 366 10.71 30.31 11.47
C GLN A 366 11.56 31.51 11.01
N ARG A 367 11.67 31.73 9.69
CA ARG A 367 12.34 32.91 9.14
C ARG A 367 11.72 34.21 9.65
N GLU A 368 10.39 34.30 9.62
CA GLU A 368 9.68 35.49 10.13
C GLU A 368 9.76 35.63 11.65
N ALA A 369 9.73 34.51 12.38
CA ALA A 369 9.95 34.50 13.83
C ALA A 369 11.31 35.09 14.18
N LYS A 370 12.36 34.64 13.50
CA LYS A 370 13.72 35.15 13.69
C LYS A 370 13.82 36.63 13.35
N ARG A 371 13.23 37.06 12.23
CA ARG A 371 13.20 38.47 11.85
C ARG A 371 12.55 39.35 12.93
N LEU A 372 11.39 38.93 13.46
CA LEU A 372 10.75 39.67 14.56
C LEU A 372 11.58 39.63 15.86
N HIS A 373 12.30 38.55 16.12
CA HIS A 373 13.17 38.46 17.30
C HIS A 373 14.36 39.41 17.19
N ASP A 374 15.04 39.42 16.05
CA ASP A 374 16.19 40.29 15.78
C ASP A 374 15.81 41.79 15.80
N GLU A 375 14.52 42.10 15.58
CA GLU A 375 13.95 43.46 15.66
C GLU A 375 13.38 43.81 17.05
N ASP A 376 13.49 42.94 18.06
CA ASP A 376 12.88 43.08 19.40
C ASP A 376 11.35 43.21 19.39
N LEU A 377 10.71 42.54 18.43
CA LEU A 377 9.26 42.61 18.18
C LEU A 377 8.53 41.30 18.38
N LEU A 378 9.23 40.21 18.70
CA LEU A 378 8.62 38.89 18.87
C LEU A 378 8.08 38.67 20.28
N LEU A 379 8.89 38.97 21.30
CA LEU A 379 8.59 38.63 22.69
C LEU A 379 7.51 39.55 23.27
N VAL A 380 6.68 38.98 24.16
CA VAL A 380 5.66 39.67 24.96
C VAL A 380 5.86 39.31 26.44
N GLU A 381 5.19 40.00 27.36
CA GLU A 381 5.46 39.91 28.82
C GLU A 381 5.48 38.48 29.39
N ASP A 382 4.73 37.53 28.83
CA ASP A 382 4.67 36.13 29.24
C ASP A 382 5.56 35.17 28.42
N MET A 383 6.51 35.70 27.65
CA MET A 383 7.46 34.91 26.88
C MET A 383 8.88 35.12 27.37
N SER A 384 9.59 34.02 27.55
CA SER A 384 11.04 34.01 27.76
C SER A 384 11.68 33.00 26.83
N LEU A 385 12.65 33.42 26.04
CA LEU A 385 13.58 32.54 25.34
C LEU A 385 14.75 32.23 26.28
N LYS A 386 15.15 30.98 26.38
CA LYS A 386 16.43 30.66 27.03
C LYS A 386 17.57 31.16 26.13
N ASN A 387 18.68 31.61 26.72
CA ASN A 387 19.81 32.18 25.97
C ASN A 387 20.35 31.25 24.86
N ASP A 388 20.20 29.93 25.01
CA ASP A 388 20.69 28.92 24.04
C ASP A 388 19.58 28.32 23.14
N GLU A 389 18.34 28.81 23.25
CA GLU A 389 17.19 28.27 22.50
C GLU A 389 17.06 28.94 21.13
N SER A 390 17.01 28.14 20.06
CA SER A 390 16.79 28.65 18.71
C SER A 390 15.35 29.15 18.52
N VAL A 391 15.17 30.31 17.90
CA VAL A 391 13.84 30.81 17.51
C VAL A 391 13.22 29.92 16.44
N THR A 392 11.94 29.57 16.61
CA THR A 392 11.20 28.62 15.76
C THR A 392 9.80 29.14 15.43
N ALA A 393 9.10 28.47 14.50
CA ALA A 393 7.69 28.74 14.20
C ALA A 393 6.77 28.62 15.43
N VAL A 394 7.13 27.77 16.42
CA VAL A 394 6.36 27.61 17.66
C VAL A 394 6.33 28.91 18.46
N HIS A 395 7.46 29.61 18.54
CA HIS A 395 7.57 30.90 19.22
C HIS A 395 6.70 31.97 18.55
N LEU A 396 6.64 31.99 17.21
CA LEU A 396 5.76 32.90 16.47
C LEU A 396 4.28 32.63 16.76
N ILE A 397 3.88 31.35 16.77
CA ILE A 397 2.50 30.94 17.09
C ILE A 397 2.16 31.31 18.53
N GLN A 398 3.07 31.12 19.47
CA GLN A 398 2.89 31.49 20.87
C GLN A 398 2.76 33.01 21.03
N ALA A 399 3.62 33.80 20.40
CA ALA A 399 3.55 35.26 20.43
C ALA A 399 2.19 35.76 19.91
N ALA A 400 1.70 35.21 18.80
CA ALA A 400 0.39 35.55 18.26
C ALA A 400 -0.75 35.21 19.25
N LYS A 401 -0.70 34.04 19.89
CA LYS A 401 -1.69 33.63 20.91
C LYS A 401 -1.68 34.56 22.13
N LEU A 402 -0.53 35.12 22.48
CA LEU A 402 -0.36 36.07 23.58
C LEU A 402 -0.59 37.54 23.15
N GLY A 403 -1.18 37.78 21.97
CA GLY A 403 -1.64 39.10 21.55
C GLY A 403 -0.64 39.91 20.72
N ASN A 404 0.50 39.32 20.30
CA ASN A 404 1.40 40.00 19.38
C ASN A 404 0.75 40.19 18.00
N SER A 405 0.45 41.44 17.64
CA SER A 405 -0.25 41.80 16.40
C SER A 405 0.59 41.54 15.14
N LYS A 406 1.92 41.69 15.21
CA LYS A 406 2.83 41.42 14.09
C LYS A 406 2.90 39.92 13.81
N ALA A 407 3.05 39.10 14.84
CA ALA A 407 3.01 37.65 14.72
C ALA A 407 1.66 37.16 14.18
N SER A 408 0.56 37.74 14.68
CA SER A 408 -0.79 37.45 14.20
C SER A 408 -0.97 37.79 12.71
N ASN A 409 -0.42 38.93 12.26
CA ASN A 409 -0.45 39.32 10.85
C ASN A 409 0.34 38.35 9.96
N ILE A 410 1.51 37.87 10.42
CA ILE A 410 2.29 36.87 9.69
C ILE A 410 1.50 35.56 9.52
N LEU A 411 0.88 35.05 10.60
CA LEU A 411 0.06 33.84 10.54
C LEU A 411 -1.18 34.03 9.64
N LYS A 412 -1.79 35.23 9.66
CA LYS A 412 -2.89 35.57 8.77
C LYS A 412 -2.44 35.55 7.30
N THR A 413 -1.28 36.12 6.99
CA THR A 413 -0.71 36.09 5.64
C THR A 413 -0.42 34.65 5.19
N ALA A 414 0.18 33.83 6.06
CA ALA A 414 0.43 32.41 5.79
C ALA A 414 -0.87 31.63 5.52
N GLY A 415 -1.88 31.78 6.39
CA GLY A 415 -3.19 31.16 6.21
C GLY A 415 -3.91 31.65 4.94
N THR A 416 -3.75 32.93 4.58
CA THR A 416 -4.30 33.49 3.34
C THR A 416 -3.62 32.90 2.11
N ALA A 417 -2.29 32.81 2.12
CA ALA A 417 -1.51 32.21 1.03
C ALA A 417 -1.90 30.74 0.81
N LEU A 418 -1.98 29.95 1.88
CA LEU A 418 -2.45 28.56 1.78
C LEU A 418 -3.89 28.46 1.28
N GLY A 419 -4.79 29.32 1.80
CA GLY A 419 -6.17 29.38 1.35
C GLY A 419 -6.32 29.70 -0.14
N ILE A 420 -5.55 30.67 -0.67
CA ILE A 420 -5.54 31.00 -2.10
C ILE A 420 -5.05 29.81 -2.91
N GLY A 421 -3.97 29.17 -2.47
CA GLY A 421 -3.46 27.96 -3.13
C GLY A 421 -4.49 26.83 -3.17
N ILE A 422 -5.23 26.62 -2.09
CA ILE A 422 -6.31 25.65 -2.05
C ILE A 422 -7.45 26.06 -2.98
N VAL A 423 -7.84 27.33 -3.05
CA VAL A 423 -8.83 27.81 -4.04
C VAL A 423 -8.40 27.49 -5.47
N ASN A 424 -7.12 27.69 -5.80
CA ASN A 424 -6.56 27.32 -7.12
C ASN A 424 -6.71 25.82 -7.38
N ILE A 425 -6.44 24.97 -6.38
CA ILE A 425 -6.63 23.52 -6.46
C ILE A 425 -8.11 23.19 -6.70
N LEU A 426 -9.03 23.78 -5.92
CA LEU A 426 -10.48 23.56 -6.05
C LEU A 426 -10.97 23.92 -7.46
N HIS A 427 -10.50 25.02 -8.05
CA HIS A 427 -10.88 25.42 -9.41
C HIS A 427 -10.28 24.51 -10.49
N THR A 428 -9.17 23.84 -10.21
CA THR A 428 -8.45 23.03 -11.19
C THR A 428 -8.95 21.58 -11.22
N ILE A 429 -9.12 20.97 -10.04
CA ILE A 429 -9.45 19.54 -9.93
C ILE A 429 -10.78 19.26 -9.24
N ASN A 430 -11.40 20.26 -8.60
CA ASN A 430 -12.70 20.17 -7.94
C ASN A 430 -12.88 18.92 -7.02
N PRO A 431 -12.03 18.75 -5.99
CA PRO A 431 -12.12 17.62 -5.08
C PRO A 431 -13.30 17.81 -4.11
N SER A 432 -13.84 16.70 -3.63
CA SER A 432 -14.92 16.72 -2.63
C SER A 432 -14.43 16.99 -1.19
N LEU A 433 -13.12 16.79 -0.95
CA LEU A 433 -12.51 16.89 0.37
C LEU A 433 -11.08 17.45 0.29
N VAL A 434 -10.76 18.35 1.21
CA VAL A 434 -9.39 18.83 1.47
C VAL A 434 -8.98 18.41 2.88
N ILE A 435 -7.89 17.65 2.97
CA ILE A 435 -7.33 17.15 4.23
C ILE A 435 -6.04 17.92 4.51
N LEU A 436 -6.01 18.67 5.60
CA LEU A 436 -4.79 19.29 6.11
C LEU A 436 -4.11 18.35 7.09
N SER A 437 -2.87 17.99 6.80
CA SER A 437 -2.03 17.12 7.64
C SER A 437 -0.78 17.86 8.14
N GLY A 438 -0.08 17.27 9.09
CA GLY A 438 1.14 17.83 9.68
C GLY A 438 0.90 18.80 10.84
N VAL A 439 2.00 19.22 11.47
CA VAL A 439 2.01 19.95 12.74
C VAL A 439 1.39 21.35 12.67
N LEU A 440 1.30 21.94 11.48
CA LEU A 440 0.70 23.27 11.27
C LEU A 440 -0.77 23.21 10.82
N ALA A 441 -1.35 22.03 10.58
CA ALA A 441 -2.68 21.90 10.00
C ALA A 441 -3.77 22.63 10.80
N ASN A 442 -3.71 22.53 12.13
CA ASN A 442 -4.65 23.20 13.03
C ASN A 442 -4.56 24.73 12.99
N GLN A 443 -3.39 25.29 12.65
CA GLN A 443 -3.25 26.74 12.48
C GLN A 443 -3.97 27.24 11.23
N TYR A 444 -4.13 26.37 10.23
CA TYR A 444 -4.59 26.77 8.90
C TYR A 444 -6.02 26.39 8.57
N VAL A 445 -6.62 25.40 9.25
CA VAL A 445 -7.98 24.93 8.91
C VAL A 445 -9.03 26.05 8.85
N ASN A 446 -9.03 26.98 9.80
CA ASN A 446 -10.00 28.08 9.83
C ASN A 446 -9.67 29.18 8.81
N PRO A 447 -8.42 29.69 8.72
CA PRO A 447 -8.03 30.63 7.66
C PRO A 447 -8.33 30.12 6.25
N VAL A 448 -8.05 28.85 5.98
CA VAL A 448 -8.31 28.21 4.68
C VAL A 448 -9.80 28.21 4.36
N LYS A 449 -10.65 27.78 5.30
CA LYS A 449 -12.12 27.80 5.13
C LYS A 449 -12.63 29.20 4.82
N GLU A 450 -12.12 30.21 5.52
CA GLU A 450 -12.53 31.59 5.30
C GLU A 450 -12.15 32.11 3.92
N VAL A 451 -10.93 31.81 3.47
CA VAL A 451 -10.48 32.19 2.12
C VAL A 451 -11.30 31.48 1.03
N ILE A 452 -11.62 30.20 1.22
CA ILE A 452 -12.46 29.44 0.29
C ILE A 452 -13.85 30.10 0.17
N ARG A 453 -14.49 30.48 1.28
CA ARG A 453 -15.78 31.17 1.25
C ARG A 453 -15.72 32.51 0.52
N GLN A 454 -14.64 33.27 0.71
CA GLN A 454 -14.50 34.60 0.12
C GLN A 454 -14.11 34.57 -1.36
N ARG A 455 -13.33 33.58 -1.79
CA ARG A 455 -12.65 33.58 -3.10
C ARG A 455 -12.99 32.39 -3.99
N GLY A 456 -13.58 31.34 -3.43
CA GLY A 456 -14.06 30.18 -4.19
C GLY A 456 -15.26 30.54 -5.07
N LEU A 457 -15.42 29.81 -6.16
CA LEU A 457 -16.67 29.82 -6.94
C LEU A 457 -17.78 29.23 -6.06
N ALA A 458 -19.03 29.64 -6.27
CA ALA A 458 -20.16 29.20 -5.46
C ALA A 458 -20.23 27.67 -5.30
N SER A 459 -19.87 26.91 -6.33
CA SER A 459 -19.87 25.44 -6.31
C SER A 459 -18.83 24.79 -5.39
N VAL A 460 -17.79 25.52 -4.97
CA VAL A 460 -16.69 24.98 -4.14
C VAL A 460 -16.60 25.60 -2.76
N GLN A 461 -17.44 26.60 -2.44
CA GLN A 461 -17.41 27.32 -1.16
C GLN A 461 -17.72 26.41 0.04
N ASP A 462 -18.51 25.35 -0.18
CA ASP A 462 -18.93 24.39 0.84
C ASP A 462 -18.10 23.10 0.86
N VAL A 463 -16.95 23.07 0.16
CA VAL A 463 -16.05 21.90 0.19
C VAL A 463 -15.63 21.59 1.62
N ALA A 464 -15.59 20.30 1.97
CA ALA A 464 -15.15 19.87 3.27
C ALA A 464 -13.64 20.13 3.43
N VAL A 465 -13.25 20.87 4.46
CA VAL A 465 -11.85 21.02 4.89
C VAL A 465 -11.71 20.46 6.30
N VAL A 466 -10.88 19.42 6.43
CA VAL A 466 -10.68 18.69 7.69
C VAL A 466 -9.20 18.62 8.05
N VAL A 467 -8.92 18.33 9.32
CA VAL A 467 -7.56 18.03 9.79
C VAL A 467 -7.41 16.51 9.89
N SER A 468 -6.28 16.01 9.39
CA SER A 468 -5.88 14.60 9.50
C SER A 468 -5.80 14.18 10.97
N ASN A 469 -6.22 12.95 11.24
CA ASN A 469 -6.07 12.28 12.54
C ASN A 469 -4.92 11.25 12.56
N LEU A 470 -4.14 11.16 11.48
CA LEU A 470 -3.04 10.19 11.37
C LEU A 470 -1.76 10.76 11.97
N SER A 471 -1.08 9.98 12.83
CA SER A 471 0.16 10.42 13.50
C SER A 471 1.39 10.35 12.60
N ASP A 472 1.49 9.32 11.76
CA ASP A 472 2.66 9.04 10.92
C ASP A 472 2.22 8.80 9.45
N PRO A 473 1.64 9.80 8.77
CA PRO A 473 1.03 9.62 7.45
C PRO A 473 2.01 9.11 6.39
N ALA A 474 3.29 9.50 6.45
CA ALA A 474 4.32 8.99 5.53
C ALA A 474 4.56 7.47 5.69
N LEU A 475 4.73 6.98 6.91
CA LEU A 475 4.90 5.55 7.19
C LEU A 475 3.63 4.75 6.87
N LEU A 476 2.46 5.26 7.25
CA LEU A 476 1.19 4.63 6.93
C LEU A 476 0.93 4.59 5.43
N GLY A 477 1.35 5.62 4.71
CA GLY A 477 1.30 5.70 3.25
C GLY A 477 2.19 4.65 2.59
N ALA A 478 3.43 4.58 3.02
CA ALA A 478 4.37 3.54 2.59
C ALA A 478 3.80 2.13 2.83
N ALA A 479 3.27 1.86 4.03
CA ALA A 479 2.58 0.60 4.33
C ALA A 479 1.38 0.36 3.40
N SER A 480 0.58 1.39 3.14
CA SER A 480 -0.65 1.27 2.36
C SER A 480 -0.38 0.72 0.95
N MET A 481 0.72 1.10 0.30
CA MET A 481 1.10 0.59 -1.02
C MET A 481 1.24 -0.93 -1.02
N VAL A 482 1.94 -1.49 -0.02
CA VAL A 482 2.12 -2.93 0.16
C VAL A 482 0.77 -3.61 0.44
N LEU A 483 0.02 -3.06 1.39
CA LEU A 483 -1.22 -3.65 1.88
C LEU A 483 -2.36 -3.53 0.88
N ASP A 484 -2.34 -2.54 -0.02
CA ASP A 484 -3.32 -2.38 -1.09
C ASP A 484 -3.01 -3.35 -2.22
N TYR A 485 -1.73 -3.52 -2.60
CA TYR A 485 -1.35 -4.46 -3.66
C TYR A 485 -1.84 -5.89 -3.40
N THR A 486 -1.82 -6.36 -2.14
CA THR A 486 -2.34 -7.68 -1.78
C THR A 486 -3.86 -7.79 -1.87
N THR A 487 -4.58 -6.66 -1.83
CA THR A 487 -6.04 -6.61 -1.96
C THR A 487 -6.52 -6.21 -3.36
N ARG A 488 -5.65 -5.54 -4.14
CA ARG A 488 -5.84 -5.04 -5.51
C ARG A 488 -5.21 -5.95 -6.57
N ARG A 489 -5.28 -7.28 -6.40
CA ARG A 489 -5.21 -8.17 -7.58
C ARG A 489 -6.49 -7.97 -8.41
N THR A 490 -6.65 -6.78 -8.97
CA THR A 490 -7.53 -6.47 -10.09
C THR A 490 -6.76 -6.84 -11.34
N TYR A 491 -7.33 -7.78 -12.11
CA TYR A 491 -6.85 -8.24 -13.40
C TYR A 491 -6.93 -7.14 -14.47
#